data_AF-A0A3N5PPM7-F1
#
_entry.id   AF-A0A3N5PPM7-F1
#
_cell.length_a   1.000
_cell.length_b   1.000
_cell.length_c   1.000
_cell.angle_alpha   90.00
_cell.angle_beta   90.00
_cell.angle_gamma   90.00
#
_symmetry.space_group_name_H-M   'P 1'
#
loop_
_entity.id
_entity.type
_entity.pdbx_description
1 polymer ?
#
loop_
_entity_poly.entity_id
_entity_poly.type
_entity_poly.pdbx_seq_one_letter_code
_entity_poly.pdbx_strand_id
1 'polypeptide(L)'
;MARFEQTFADFLLHHQERHNRTYHFLILMDALVTAAKLIQHYYLTGALHGNLGAAGAVNVQGEDVMRMDQIANEIVVHYLRASGRVIKAVSEESKEIISLSPEGRY
;
A
#
# COMPACT_ATOMS: atom_id res chain seq x y z
N MET A 1 -16.19 -21.75 -23.75
CA MET A 1 -15.02 -20.86 -23.87
C MET A 1 -15.00 -19.98 -22.63
N ALA A 2 -13.90 -19.95 -21.86
CA ALA A 2 -13.85 -19.13 -20.64
C ALA A 2 -13.88 -17.63 -21.01
N ARG A 3 -14.72 -16.85 -20.33
CA ARG A 3 -14.76 -15.39 -20.46
C ARG A 3 -13.89 -14.82 -19.34
N PHE A 4 -12.80 -14.17 -19.71
CA PHE A 4 -11.95 -13.45 -18.77
C PHE A 4 -12.41 -12.00 -18.65
N GLU A 5 -12.57 -11.53 -17.42
CA GLU A 5 -12.82 -10.11 -17.16
C GLU A 5 -11.50 -9.33 -17.24
N GLN A 6 -11.59 -8.04 -17.59
CA GLN A 6 -10.42 -7.16 -17.64
C GLN A 6 -9.92 -6.88 -16.22
N THR A 7 -8.63 -7.10 -15.97
CA THR A 7 -8.05 -6.73 -14.67
C THR A 7 -7.81 -5.23 -14.57
N PHE A 8 -7.67 -4.71 -13.35
CA PHE A 8 -7.32 -3.31 -13.13
C PHE A 8 -5.98 -2.92 -13.80
N ALA A 9 -4.99 -3.82 -13.77
CA ALA A 9 -3.70 -3.61 -14.41
C ALA A 9 -3.84 -3.52 -15.95
N ASP A 10 -4.60 -4.43 -16.56
CA ASP A 10 -4.86 -4.42 -18.01
C ASP A 10 -5.62 -3.18 -18.43
N PHE A 11 -6.60 -2.75 -17.63
CA PHE A 11 -7.33 -1.50 -17.86
C PHE A 11 -6.39 -0.30 -17.89
N LEU A 12 -5.54 -0.16 -16.86
CA LEU A 12 -4.61 0.96 -16.77
C LEU A 12 -3.57 0.96 -17.90
N LEU A 13 -3.06 -0.21 -18.27
CA LEU A 13 -2.10 -0.36 -19.36
C LEU A 13 -2.71 0.07 -20.69
N HIS A 14 -3.86 -0.48 -21.07
CA HIS A 14 -4.55 -0.11 -22.31
C HIS A 14 -4.94 1.37 -22.33
N HIS A 15 -5.37 1.91 -21.20
CA HIS A 15 -5.71 3.33 -21.09
C HIS A 15 -4.48 4.21 -21.29
N GLN A 16 -3.31 3.83 -20.75
CA GLN A 16 -2.08 4.58 -20.94
C GLN A 16 -1.63 4.56 -22.40
N GLU A 17 -1.60 3.38 -23.03
CA GLU A 17 -1.18 3.21 -24.43
C GLU A 17 -2.08 4.00 -25.39
N ARG A 18 -3.41 3.89 -25.20
CA ARG A 18 -4.40 4.63 -26.01
C ARG A 18 -4.17 6.14 -26.01
N HIS A 19 -3.67 6.68 -24.91
CA HIS A 19 -3.48 8.12 -24.72
C HIS A 19 -2.01 8.56 -24.78
N ASN A 20 -1.09 7.66 -25.17
CA ASN A 20 0.35 7.91 -25.24
C ASN A 20 0.92 8.60 -23.98
N ARG A 21 0.51 8.13 -22.80
CA ARG A 21 0.92 8.71 -21.51
C ARG A 21 2.21 8.06 -21.01
N THR A 22 2.92 8.76 -20.12
CA THR A 22 4.07 8.19 -19.40
C THR A 22 3.65 7.07 -18.45
N TYR A 23 4.51 6.08 -18.22
CA TYR A 23 4.29 4.95 -17.30
C TYR A 23 4.33 5.30 -15.80
N HIS A 24 4.63 6.55 -15.43
CA HIS A 24 4.75 6.97 -14.01
C HIS A 24 3.50 6.68 -13.18
N PHE A 25 2.30 6.89 -13.76
CA PHE A 25 1.05 6.62 -13.06
C PHE A 25 0.82 5.12 -12.85
N LEU A 26 1.17 4.28 -13.83
CA LEU A 26 1.02 2.83 -13.73
C LEU A 26 1.91 2.28 -12.61
N ILE A 27 3.14 2.76 -12.50
CA ILE A 27 4.08 2.35 -11.44
C ILE A 27 3.56 2.76 -10.06
N LEU A 28 2.94 3.95 -9.95
CA LEU A 28 2.30 4.38 -8.70
C LEU A 28 1.10 3.49 -8.34
N MET A 29 0.23 3.19 -9.30
CA MET A 29 -0.94 2.35 -9.07
C MET A 29 -0.56 0.90 -8.73
N ASP A 30 0.47 0.36 -9.36
CA ASP A 30 1.00 -0.97 -9.06
C ASP A 30 1.53 -1.06 -7.62
N ALA A 31 2.24 -0.03 -7.15
CA ALA A 31 2.67 0.08 -5.76
C ALA A 31 1.49 0.09 -4.78
N LEU A 32 0.42 0.84 -5.08
CA LEU A 32 -0.80 0.86 -4.26
C LEU A 32 -1.54 -0.47 -4.26
N VAL A 33 -1.66 -1.14 -5.40
CA VAL A 33 -2.29 -2.46 -5.51
C VAL A 33 -1.49 -3.50 -4.72
N THR A 34 -0.17 -3.43 -4.78
CA THR A 34 0.71 -4.33 -4.02
C THR A 34 0.55 -4.09 -2.51
N ALA A 35 0.55 -2.83 -2.07
CA ALA A 35 0.26 -2.47 -0.68
C ALA A 35 -1.10 -3.01 -0.22
N ALA A 36 -2.16 -2.83 -1.02
CA ALA A 36 -3.50 -3.30 -0.69
C ALA A 36 -3.58 -4.83 -0.57
N LYS A 37 -2.93 -5.57 -1.48
CA LYS A 37 -2.84 -7.03 -1.41
C LYS A 37 -2.13 -7.50 -0.15
N LEU A 38 -1.07 -6.80 0.26
CA LEU A 38 -0.34 -7.14 1.48
C LEU A 38 -1.20 -6.86 2.74
N ILE A 39 -1.87 -5.71 2.80
CA ILE A 39 -2.81 -5.39 3.89
C ILE A 39 -3.90 -6.46 3.98
N GLN A 40 -4.49 -6.85 2.85
CA GLN A 40 -5.48 -7.92 2.80
C GLN A 40 -4.90 -9.25 3.31
N HIS A 41 -3.68 -9.60 2.92
CA HIS A 41 -3.01 -10.81 3.39
C HIS A 41 -2.85 -10.82 4.92
N TYR A 42 -2.38 -9.71 5.50
CA TYR A 42 -2.24 -9.57 6.96
C TYR A 42 -3.59 -9.63 7.68
N TYR A 43 -4.63 -9.03 7.09
CA TYR A 43 -6.00 -9.09 7.61
C TYR A 43 -6.55 -10.52 7.63
N LEU A 44 -6.45 -11.23 6.50
CA LEU A 44 -7.06 -12.56 6.33
C LEU A 44 -6.32 -13.68 7.05
N THR A 45 -4.98 -13.65 7.08
CA THR A 45 -4.20 -14.74 7.69
C THR A 45 -4.17 -14.69 9.20
N GLY A 46 -4.65 -13.59 9.79
CA GLY A 46 -4.48 -13.38 11.20
C GLY A 46 -3.04 -13.35 11.66
N ALA A 47 -2.11 -12.96 10.77
CA ALA A 47 -0.85 -12.34 11.19
C ALA A 47 -1.12 -11.16 12.15
N LEU A 48 -2.34 -10.60 12.10
CA LEU A 48 -2.88 -9.63 13.03
C LEU A 48 -3.79 -10.21 14.14
N HIS A 49 -4.12 -11.50 14.15
CA HIS A 49 -5.01 -12.09 15.16
C HIS A 49 -4.30 -12.37 16.50
N GLY A 50 -2.96 -12.24 16.56
CA GLY A 50 -2.25 -11.94 17.82
C GLY A 50 -2.35 -10.47 18.25
N ASN A 51 -2.89 -9.61 17.39
CA ASN A 51 -2.87 -8.14 17.48
C ASN A 51 -4.26 -7.47 17.47
N LEU A 52 -5.36 -8.24 17.41
CA LEU A 52 -6.73 -7.73 17.28
C LEU A 52 -7.61 -8.00 18.52
N GLY A 53 -6.99 -8.32 19.65
CA GLY A 53 -7.68 -8.49 20.92
C GLY A 53 -7.33 -7.37 21.89
N ALA A 54 -8.29 -6.48 22.15
CA ALA A 54 -8.46 -5.64 23.35
C ALA A 54 -7.19 -5.06 24.01
N ALA A 55 -7.12 -3.72 24.03
CA ALA A 55 -6.39 -2.92 25.03
C ALA A 55 -5.48 -3.71 26.00
N GLY A 56 -4.18 -3.83 25.67
CA GLY A 56 -3.15 -4.21 26.64
C GLY A 56 -2.44 -5.56 26.47
N ALA A 57 -2.59 -6.26 25.34
CA ALA A 57 -1.86 -7.51 25.13
C ALA A 57 -0.52 -7.26 24.41
N VAL A 58 0.54 -7.29 25.19
CA VAL A 58 1.93 -7.46 24.74
C VAL A 58 2.06 -8.80 24.01
N ASN A 59 2.82 -8.86 22.92
CA ASN A 59 3.06 -10.13 22.20
C ASN A 59 3.75 -11.15 23.14
N VAL A 60 3.81 -12.44 22.76
CA VAL A 60 4.46 -13.51 23.56
C VAL A 60 5.96 -13.26 23.85
N GLN A 61 6.53 -12.19 23.31
CA GLN A 61 7.92 -11.76 23.39
C GLN A 61 8.12 -10.42 24.13
N GLY A 62 7.07 -9.82 24.68
CA GLY A 62 7.23 -8.60 25.48
C GLY A 62 7.13 -7.27 24.71
N GLU A 63 6.80 -7.28 23.41
CA GLU A 63 6.76 -6.06 22.58
C GLU A 63 5.34 -5.49 22.40
N ASP A 64 5.28 -4.17 22.17
CA ASP A 64 4.05 -3.45 21.86
C ASP A 64 3.45 -3.96 20.54
N VAL A 65 2.20 -4.43 20.63
CA VAL A 65 1.41 -4.83 19.47
C VAL A 65 1.05 -3.59 18.64
N MET A 66 1.51 -3.55 17.39
CA MET A 66 1.11 -2.51 16.44
C MET A 66 -0.33 -2.71 15.98
N ARG A 67 -1.08 -1.61 15.91
CA ARG A 67 -2.47 -1.60 15.43
C ARG A 67 -2.50 -1.79 13.91
N MET A 68 -3.60 -2.34 13.40
CA MET A 68 -3.79 -2.53 11.94
C MET A 68 -3.59 -1.23 11.16
N ASP A 69 -4.08 -0.11 11.66
CA ASP A 69 -3.95 1.18 10.98
C ASP A 69 -2.48 1.61 10.87
N GLN A 70 -1.67 1.35 11.90
CA GLN A 70 -0.22 1.61 11.88
C GLN A 70 0.50 0.72 10.86
N ILE A 71 0.17 -0.58 10.83
CA ILE A 71 0.75 -1.54 9.89
C ILE A 71 0.36 -1.18 8.45
N ALA A 72 -0.90 -0.82 8.21
CA ALA A 72 -1.36 -0.37 6.91
C ALA A 72 -0.62 0.90 6.45
N ASN A 73 -0.44 1.87 7.35
CA ASN A 73 0.33 3.08 7.07
C ASN A 73 1.79 2.76 6.69
N GLU A 74 2.46 1.88 7.45
CA GLU A 74 3.84 1.46 7.15
C GLU A 74 3.96 0.78 5.79
N ILE A 75 3.04 -0.15 5.49
CA ILE A 75 2.99 -0.85 4.20
C ILE A 75 2.83 0.16 3.05
N VAL A 76 1.86 1.06 3.15
CA VAL A 76 1.60 2.05 2.09
C VAL A 76 2.81 2.96 1.91
N VAL A 77 3.37 3.52 2.98
CA VAL A 77 4.55 4.38 2.94
C VAL A 77 5.75 3.66 2.33
N HIS A 78 5.97 2.40 2.66
CA HIS A 78 7.02 1.57 2.09
C HIS A 78 6.88 1.46 0.57
N TYR A 79 5.71 1.05 0.07
CA TYR A 79 5.51 0.86 -1.37
C TYR A 79 5.48 2.20 -2.15
N LEU A 80 4.94 3.27 -1.57
CA LEU A 80 5.03 4.60 -2.18
C LEU A 80 6.49 5.06 -2.30
N ARG A 81 7.31 4.84 -1.27
CA ARG A 81 8.75 5.13 -1.32
C ARG A 81 9.46 4.30 -2.40
N ALA A 82 9.22 3.00 -2.41
CA ALA A 82 9.84 2.06 -3.35
C ALA A 82 9.46 2.34 -4.81
N SER A 83 8.26 2.88 -5.06
CA SER A 83 7.85 3.28 -6.40
C SER A 83 8.73 4.38 -7.00
N GLY A 84 9.35 5.21 -6.15
CA GLY A 84 10.08 6.42 -6.55
C GLY A 84 9.18 7.47 -7.23
N ARG A 85 7.85 7.31 -7.19
CA ARG A 85 6.90 8.18 -7.92
C ARG A 85 6.33 9.30 -7.07
N VAL A 86 6.32 9.16 -5.75
CA VAL A 86 5.73 10.14 -4.83
C VAL A 86 6.82 10.93 -4.10
N ILE A 87 6.66 12.25 -4.03
CA ILE A 87 7.53 13.22 -3.37
C ILE A 87 7.18 13.30 -1.89
N LYS A 88 5.90 13.46 -1.58
CA LYS A 88 5.37 13.60 -0.22
C LYS A 88 4.04 12.88 -0.08
N ALA A 89 3.81 12.29 1.08
CA ALA A 89 2.52 11.70 1.44
C ALA A 89 1.98 12.38 2.71
N VAL A 90 0.65 12.47 2.78
CA VAL A 90 -0.09 12.84 4.00
C VAL A 90 -0.91 11.62 4.39
N SER A 91 -0.89 11.28 5.66
CA SER A 91 -1.58 10.12 6.21
C SER A 91 -2.31 10.52 7.48
N GLU A 92 -3.50 9.96 7.72
CA GLU A 92 -4.24 10.14 8.98
C GLU A 92 -3.40 9.66 10.18
N GLU A 93 -2.55 8.67 9.96
CA GLU A 93 -1.67 8.08 10.98
C GLU A 93 -0.39 8.91 11.23
N SER A 94 -0.19 10.03 10.53
CA SER A 94 1.00 10.87 10.66
C SER A 94 0.65 12.35 10.85
N LYS A 95 1.12 12.94 11.95
CA LYS A 95 0.99 14.38 12.19
C LYS A 95 1.85 15.22 11.24
N GLU A 96 2.94 14.65 10.77
CA GLU A 96 3.90 15.32 9.88
C GLU A 96 3.75 14.84 8.44
N ILE A 97 4.18 15.68 7.50
CA ILE A 97 4.26 15.29 6.08
C ILE A 97 5.39 14.28 5.90
N ILE A 98 5.06 13.14 5.30
CA ILE A 98 6.02 12.06 5.06
C ILE A 98 6.77 12.39 3.77
N SER A 99 8.06 12.69 3.87
CA SER A 99 8.92 12.88 2.71
C SER A 99 9.35 11.53 2.12
N LEU A 100 9.23 11.39 0.80
CA LEU A 100 9.47 10.14 0.07
C LEU A 100 10.61 10.33 -0.94
N SER A 101 10.32 10.39 -2.25
CA SER A 101 11.32 10.50 -3.31
C SER A 101 11.40 11.93 -3.84
N PRO A 102 12.50 12.67 -3.63
CA PRO A 102 12.64 14.04 -4.16
C PRO A 102 12.47 14.13 -5.67
N GLU A 103 12.85 13.07 -6.39
CA GLU A 103 12.73 12.95 -7.85
C GLU A 103 11.38 12.36 -8.30
N GLY A 104 10.45 12.19 -7.36
CA GLY A 104 9.08 11.78 -7.64
C GLY A 104 8.34 12.81 -8.50
N ARG A 105 7.22 12.39 -9.08
CA ARG A 105 6.35 13.25 -9.89
C ARG A 105 5.05 13.63 -9.19
N TYR A 106 4.64 12.86 -8.18
CA TYR A 106 3.36 12.96 -7.49
C TYR A 106 3.52 13.39 -6.04
#